data_AF-A0AAX3W2X1-F1
#
_entry.id   AF-A0AAX3W2X1-F1
#
_cell.length_a   1.000
_cell.length_b   1.000
_cell.length_c   1.000
_cell.angle_alpha   90.00
_cell.angle_beta   90.00
_cell.angle_gamma   90.00
#
_symmetry.space_group_name_H-M   'P 1'
#
loop_
_entity.id
_entity.type
_entity.pdbx_description
1 polymer ?
#
loop_
_entity_poly.entity_id
_entity_poly.type
_entity_poly.pdbx_seq_one_letter_code
_entity_poly.pdbx_strand_id
1 'polypeptide(L)'
;MLMNRMLNNIDLMRVVTIFIVIFISLGVIKIFGLDKGTYIIIFIATISYLFFEWLRAKKVAKNIKKFMLFKMGLAIIMCIALSYFILFWKSNSNLSIFYIIIYTIIGFVHSYIEKKYLIKNTNNETNS
;
A
#
# COMPACT_ATOMS: atom_id res chain seq x y z
N MET A 1 -16.29 -20.56 -4.47
CA MET A 1 -17.34 -19.50 -4.51
C MET A 1 -16.94 -18.22 -3.79
N LEU A 2 -16.48 -18.25 -2.53
CA LEU A 2 -16.17 -17.05 -1.74
C LEU A 2 -15.06 -16.18 -2.36
N MET A 3 -13.99 -16.82 -2.87
CA MET A 3 -12.89 -16.14 -3.55
C MET A 3 -13.34 -15.33 -4.78
N ASN A 4 -14.26 -15.87 -5.60
CA ASN A 4 -14.78 -15.15 -6.76
C ASN A 4 -15.65 -13.94 -6.36
N ARG A 5 -16.43 -14.05 -5.28
CA ARG A 5 -17.21 -12.92 -4.75
C ARG A 5 -16.32 -11.82 -4.20
N MET A 6 -15.27 -12.19 -3.45
CA MET A 6 -14.26 -11.26 -2.95
C MET A 6 -13.54 -10.54 -4.09
N LEU A 7 -13.13 -11.29 -5.13
CA LEU A 7 -12.50 -10.71 -6.31
C LEU A 7 -13.45 -9.72 -7.00
N ASN A 8 -14.72 -10.07 -7.24
CA ASN A 8 -15.66 -9.18 -7.92
C ASN A 8 -15.98 -7.89 -7.14
N ASN A 9 -15.82 -7.90 -5.81
CA ASN A 9 -16.11 -6.75 -4.95
C ASN A 9 -14.84 -6.19 -4.26
N ILE A 10 -13.65 -6.33 -4.87
CA ILE A 10 -12.38 -5.88 -4.29
C ILE A 10 -12.44 -4.41 -3.86
N ASP A 11 -12.99 -3.53 -4.69
CA ASP A 11 -13.04 -2.10 -4.40
C ASP A 11 -13.94 -1.80 -3.20
N LEU A 12 -15.11 -2.46 -3.13
CA LEU A 12 -16.02 -2.36 -1.99
C LEU A 12 -15.36 -2.88 -0.71
N MET A 13 -14.72 -4.05 -0.77
CA MET A 13 -14.00 -4.61 0.37
C MET A 13 -12.84 -3.71 0.81
N ARG A 14 -12.15 -3.07 -0.13
CA ARG A 14 -11.07 -2.12 0.18
C ARG A 14 -11.59 -0.93 0.96
N VAL A 15 -12.71 -0.34 0.52
CA VAL A 15 -13.36 0.77 1.24
C VAL A 15 -13.76 0.34 2.65
N VAL A 16 -14.45 -0.79 2.78
CA VAL A 16 -14.88 -1.34 4.09
C VAL A 16 -13.67 -1.58 5.01
N THR A 17 -12.59 -2.17 4.51
CA THR A 17 -11.38 -2.39 5.31
C THR A 17 -10.70 -1.09 5.69
N ILE A 18 -10.67 -0.07 4.82
CA ILE A 18 -10.15 1.26 5.19
C ILE A 18 -10.95 1.82 6.37
N PHE A 19 -12.28 1.75 6.34
CA PHE A 19 -13.12 2.17 7.46
C PHE A 19 -12.79 1.40 8.74
N ILE A 20 -12.68 0.08 8.66
CA ILE A 20 -12.30 -0.77 9.81
C ILE A 20 -10.93 -0.37 10.36
N VAL A 21 -9.93 -0.17 9.50
CA VAL A 21 -8.59 0.26 9.90
C VAL A 21 -8.65 1.63 10.59
N ILE A 22 -9.47 2.57 10.12
CA ILE A 22 -9.65 3.89 10.77
C ILE A 22 -10.23 3.71 12.19
N PHE A 23 -11.29 2.94 12.35
CA PHE A 23 -11.88 2.70 13.68
C PHE A 23 -10.91 2.02 14.64
N ILE A 24 -10.17 1.01 14.16
CA ILE A 24 -9.13 0.35 14.93
C ILE A 24 -8.02 1.36 15.29
N SER A 25 -7.62 2.20 14.36
CA SER A 25 -6.58 3.22 14.57
C SER A 25 -6.96 4.21 15.67
N LEU A 26 -8.22 4.70 15.65
CA LEU A 26 -8.74 5.58 16.70
C LEU A 26 -8.72 4.90 18.07
N GLY A 27 -9.10 3.63 18.14
CA GLY A 27 -9.05 2.84 19.38
C GLY A 27 -7.60 2.63 19.87
N VAL A 28 -6.69 2.27 18.97
CA VAL A 28 -5.26 2.05 19.27
C VAL A 28 -4.61 3.33 19.79
N ILE A 29 -4.86 4.49 19.16
CA ILE A 29 -4.34 5.78 19.63
C ILE A 29 -4.90 6.12 21.01
N LYS A 30 -6.19 5.86 21.26
CA LYS A 30 -6.82 6.11 22.56
C LYS A 30 -6.19 5.28 23.70
N ILE A 31 -5.78 4.04 23.42
CA ILE A 31 -5.22 3.13 24.44
C ILE A 31 -3.72 3.34 24.63
N PHE A 32 -2.95 3.43 23.54
CA PHE A 32 -1.49 3.40 23.57
C PHE A 32 -0.83 4.78 23.42
N GLY A 33 -1.62 5.82 23.18
CA GLY A 33 -1.13 7.15 22.82
C GLY A 33 -0.65 7.23 21.37
N LEU A 34 -0.45 8.46 20.88
CA LEU A 34 -0.14 8.73 19.47
C LEU A 34 1.23 8.15 19.05
N ASP A 35 2.23 8.23 19.93
CA ASP A 35 3.59 7.79 19.61
C ASP A 35 3.70 6.27 19.44
N LYS A 36 3.11 5.46 20.33
CA LYS A 36 3.14 3.99 20.20
C LYS A 36 2.06 3.48 19.25
N GLY A 37 0.91 4.14 19.24
CA GLY A 37 -0.22 3.76 18.40
C GLY A 37 0.08 3.90 16.90
N THR A 38 0.86 4.91 16.51
CA THR A 38 1.24 5.11 15.09
C THR A 38 2.01 3.92 14.51
N TYR A 39 2.96 3.33 15.23
CA TYR A 39 3.69 2.14 14.74
C TYR A 39 2.77 0.93 14.54
N ILE A 40 1.83 0.71 15.46
CA ILE A 40 0.83 -0.37 15.37
C ILE A 40 -0.08 -0.14 14.16
N ILE A 41 -0.52 1.11 13.95
CA ILE A 41 -1.36 1.49 12.80
C ILE A 41 -0.63 1.26 11.49
N ILE A 42 0.64 1.69 11.39
CA ILE A 42 1.47 1.49 10.19
C ILE A 42 1.59 -0.01 9.86
N PHE A 43 1.76 -0.85 10.88
CA PHE A 43 1.83 -2.29 10.70
C PHE A 43 0.52 -2.88 10.16
N ILE A 44 -0.62 -2.55 10.80
CA ILE A 44 -1.95 -3.01 10.37
C ILE A 44 -2.27 -2.53 8.95
N ALA A 45 -1.97 -1.27 8.65
CA ALA A 45 -2.17 -0.67 7.34
C ALA A 45 -1.32 -1.37 6.26
N THR A 46 -0.06 -1.69 6.57
CA THR A 46 0.84 -2.40 5.66
C THR A 46 0.35 -3.81 5.33
N ILE A 47 -0.08 -4.57 6.34
CA ILE A 47 -0.63 -5.92 6.10
C ILE A 47 -1.89 -5.83 5.24
N SER A 48 -2.79 -4.90 5.58
CA SER A 48 -4.03 -4.69 4.84
C SER A 48 -3.75 -4.32 3.37
N TYR A 49 -2.79 -3.42 3.14
CA TYR A 49 -2.35 -3.03 1.81
C TYR A 49 -1.84 -4.23 0.99
N LEU A 50 -0.93 -5.02 1.57
CA LEU A 50 -0.37 -6.20 0.89
C LEU A 50 -1.44 -7.24 0.57
N PHE A 51 -2.43 -7.42 1.44
CA PHE A 51 -3.55 -8.33 1.19
C PHE A 51 -4.39 -7.90 -0.02
N PHE A 52 -4.72 -6.61 -0.13
CA PHE A 52 -5.46 -6.10 -1.29
C PHE A 52 -4.65 -6.15 -2.58
N GLU A 53 -3.36 -5.82 -2.51
CA GLU A 53 -2.47 -5.95 -3.67
C GLU A 53 -2.34 -7.41 -4.12
N TRP A 54 -2.38 -8.38 -3.20
CA TRP A 54 -2.45 -9.80 -3.54
C TRP A 54 -3.75 -10.19 -4.24
N LEU A 55 -4.89 -9.71 -3.74
CA LEU A 55 -6.18 -9.95 -4.39
C LEU A 55 -6.22 -9.33 -5.80
N ARG A 56 -5.67 -8.12 -5.95
CA ARG A 56 -5.56 -7.43 -7.24
C ARG A 56 -4.60 -8.16 -8.19
N ALA A 57 -3.49 -8.67 -7.67
CA ALA A 57 -2.51 -9.44 -8.45
C ALA A 57 -3.13 -10.68 -9.09
N LYS A 58 -4.04 -11.37 -8.39
CA LYS A 58 -4.76 -12.52 -8.95
C LYS A 58 -5.58 -12.20 -10.20
N LYS A 59 -6.05 -10.96 -10.34
CA LYS A 59 -6.79 -10.51 -11.53
C LYS A 59 -5.87 -9.98 -12.63
N VAL A 60 -4.91 -9.13 -12.26
CA VAL A 60 -4.27 -8.20 -13.21
C VAL A 60 -2.79 -8.54 -13.46
N ALA A 61 -2.14 -9.29 -12.57
CA ALA A 61 -0.70 -9.54 -12.69
C ALA A 61 -0.35 -10.56 -13.78
N LYS A 62 0.73 -10.29 -14.54
CA LYS A 62 1.38 -11.26 -15.43
C LYS A 62 1.93 -12.44 -14.64
N ASN A 63 2.58 -12.17 -13.50
CA ASN A 63 3.11 -13.17 -12.58
C ASN A 63 2.90 -12.71 -11.14
N ILE A 64 2.05 -13.43 -10.39
CA ILE A 64 1.67 -13.08 -9.02
C ILE A 64 2.88 -13.04 -8.08
N LYS A 65 3.84 -13.97 -8.22
CA LYS A 65 5.02 -14.03 -7.34
C LYS A 65 5.89 -12.79 -7.52
N LYS A 66 6.21 -12.43 -8.77
CA LYS A 66 7.02 -11.24 -9.09
C LYS A 66 6.30 -9.94 -8.68
N PHE A 67 4.99 -9.87 -8.90
CA PHE A 67 4.17 -8.73 -8.48
C PHE A 67 4.21 -8.53 -6.96
N MET A 68 3.96 -9.60 -6.20
CA MET A 68 3.95 -9.53 -4.74
C MET A 68 5.32 -9.23 -4.14
N LEU A 69 6.39 -9.79 -4.71
CA LEU A 69 7.76 -9.54 -4.24
C LEU A 69 8.15 -8.07 -4.43
N PHE A 70 7.76 -7.48 -5.57
CA PHE A 70 7.93 -6.05 -5.82
C PHE A 70 7.12 -5.20 -4.83
N LYS A 71 5.84 -5.53 -4.59
CA LYS A 71 4.97 -4.81 -3.66
C LYS A 71 5.44 -4.90 -2.21
N MET A 72 5.97 -6.04 -1.81
CA MET A 72 6.54 -6.24 -0.48
C MET A 72 7.81 -5.40 -0.30
N GLY A 73 8.70 -5.40 -1.30
CA GLY A 73 9.87 -4.51 -1.29
C GLY A 73 9.49 -3.04 -1.19
N LEU A 74 8.49 -2.61 -1.98
CA LEU A 74 7.97 -1.24 -1.91
C LEU A 74 7.38 -0.91 -0.54
N ALA A 75 6.59 -1.81 0.04
CA ALA A 75 5.99 -1.61 1.35
C ALA A 75 7.06 -1.43 2.44
N ILE A 76 8.15 -2.20 2.40
CA ILE A 76 9.28 -2.05 3.31
C ILE A 76 9.94 -0.68 3.15
N ILE A 77 10.23 -0.27 1.91
CA ILE A 77 10.82 1.04 1.62
C ILE A 77 9.91 2.17 2.13
N MET A 78 8.60 2.06 1.88
CA MET A 78 7.62 3.05 2.37
C MET A 78 7.54 3.08 3.89
N CYS A 79 7.59 1.95 4.58
CA CYS A 79 7.62 1.89 6.04
C CYS A 79 8.87 2.57 6.62
N ILE A 80 10.04 2.30 6.04
CA ILE A 80 11.31 2.91 6.46
C ILE A 80 11.26 4.43 6.21
N ALA A 81 10.83 4.85 5.02
CA ALA A 81 10.72 6.28 4.72
C ALA A 81 9.71 6.98 5.65
N LEU A 82 8.65 6.30 6.08
CA LEU A 82 7.60 6.88 6.93
C LEU A 82 8.09 7.01 8.37
N SER A 83 8.83 6.01 8.88
CA SER A 83 9.43 6.10 10.20
C SER A 83 10.45 7.24 10.28
N TYR A 84 11.30 7.40 9.25
CA TYR A 84 12.19 8.54 9.11
C TYR A 84 11.44 9.87 9.04
N PHE A 85 10.35 9.94 8.26
CA PHE A 85 9.52 11.13 8.18
C PHE A 85 8.96 11.53 9.55
N ILE A 86 8.41 10.58 10.31
CA ILE A 86 7.85 10.85 11.66
C ILE A 86 8.94 11.35 12.63
N LEU A 87 10.13 10.75 12.60
CA LEU A 87 11.28 11.16 13.41
C LEU A 87 11.73 12.59 13.09
N PHE A 88 11.87 12.92 11.81
CA PHE A 88 12.36 14.22 11.37
C PHE A 88 11.29 15.31 11.43
N TRP A 89 10.02 14.96 11.27
CA TRP A 89 8.91 15.92 11.39
C TRP A 89 8.87 16.60 12.76
N LYS A 90 9.19 15.86 13.84
CA LYS A 90 9.30 16.46 15.18
C LYS A 90 10.50 17.40 15.35
N SER A 91 11.50 17.33 14.47
CA SER A 91 12.81 17.99 14.65
C SER A 91 13.06 19.14 13.66
N ASN A 92 12.57 19.07 12.42
CA ASN A 92 12.81 20.09 11.40
C ASN A 92 11.73 20.12 10.31
N SER A 93 10.99 21.22 10.19
CA SER A 93 9.89 21.37 9.23
C SER A 93 10.35 21.44 7.76
N ASN A 94 11.53 21.99 7.46
CA ASN A 94 12.02 22.10 6.07
C ASN A 94 12.39 20.76 5.42
N LEU A 95 12.81 19.77 6.22
CA LEU A 95 13.09 18.42 5.72
C LEU A 95 11.82 17.70 5.26
N SER A 96 10.67 18.07 5.80
CA SER A 96 9.39 17.43 5.47
C SER A 96 8.99 17.57 3.99
N ILE A 97 9.30 18.71 3.36
CA ILE A 97 9.02 18.96 1.94
C ILE A 97 9.86 18.03 1.05
N PHE A 98 11.15 17.84 1.39
CA PHE A 98 12.02 16.91 0.67
C PHE A 98 11.50 15.47 0.73
N TYR A 99 11.02 15.02 1.88
CA TYR A 99 10.41 13.70 2.01
C TYR A 99 9.16 13.56 1.13
N ILE A 100 8.28 14.57 1.08
CA ILE A 100 7.10 14.55 0.21
C ILE A 100 7.49 14.42 -1.28
N ILE A 101 8.53 15.13 -1.71
CA ILE A 101 9.04 15.04 -3.09
C ILE A 101 9.58 13.62 -3.37
N ILE A 102 10.39 13.07 -2.46
CA ILE A 102 10.93 11.70 -2.60
C ILE A 102 9.78 10.68 -2.69
N TYR A 103 8.77 10.80 -1.83
CA TYR A 103 7.59 9.95 -1.86
C TYR A 103 6.83 10.02 -3.19
N THR A 104 6.72 11.22 -3.76
CA THR A 104 6.07 11.43 -5.05
C THR A 104 6.83 10.74 -6.17
N ILE A 105 8.17 10.87 -6.19
CA ILE A 105 9.02 10.21 -7.19
C ILE A 105 8.91 8.69 -7.06
N ILE A 106 9.00 8.15 -5.83
CA ILE A 106 8.84 6.71 -5.58
C ILE A 106 7.48 6.22 -6.09
N GLY A 107 6.40 6.97 -5.83
CA GLY A 107 5.06 6.65 -6.31
C GLY A 107 4.96 6.61 -7.84
N PHE A 108 5.61 7.56 -8.52
CA PHE A 108 5.63 7.63 -9.98
C PHE A 108 6.40 6.46 -10.59
N VAL A 109 7.62 6.21 -10.12
CA VAL A 109 8.47 5.08 -10.57
C VAL A 109 7.75 3.75 -10.32
N HIS A 110 7.14 3.60 -9.14
CA HIS A 110 6.33 2.44 -8.81
C HIS A 110 5.19 2.24 -9.81
N SER A 111 4.39 3.27 -10.08
CA SER A 111 3.29 3.16 -11.03
C SER A 111 3.77 2.82 -12.45
N TYR A 112 4.92 3.35 -12.86
CA TYR A 112 5.51 3.06 -14.16
C TYR A 112 5.94 1.60 -14.28
N ILE A 113 6.70 1.10 -13.29
CA ILE A 113 7.17 -0.30 -13.27
C ILE A 113 6.00 -1.26 -13.22
N GLU A 114 5.01 -0.97 -12.37
CA GLU A 114 3.83 -1.81 -12.22
C GLU A 114 3.05 -1.96 -13.53
N LYS A 115 2.73 -0.85 -14.19
CA LYS A 115 1.99 -0.86 -15.47
C LYS A 115 2.78 -1.54 -16.58
N LYS A 116 4.09 -1.28 -16.69
CA LYS A 116 4.91 -1.77 -17.80
C LYS A 116 5.29 -3.24 -17.66
N TYR A 117 5.72 -3.66 -16.47
CA TYR A 117 6.36 -4.97 -16.29
C TYR A 117 5.49 -6.00 -15.56
N LEU A 118 4.54 -5.56 -14.72
CA LEU A 118 3.86 -6.46 -13.79
C LEU A 118 2.39 -6.71 -14.13
N ILE A 119 1.72 -5.76 -14.79
CA ILE A 119 0.32 -5.86 -15.24
C ILE A 119 0.23 -6.47 -16.65
N LYS A 120 -0.80 -7.29 -16.89
CA LYS A 120 -1.14 -7.83 -18.23
C LYS A 120 -1.53 -6.67 -19.16
N ASN A 121 -0.96 -6.63 -20.36
CA ASN A 121 -1.38 -5.66 -21.38
C ASN A 121 -2.67 -6.16 -22.01
N THR A 122 -3.80 -5.54 -21.70
CA THR A 122 -5.11 -5.91 -22.28
C THR A 122 -5.22 -5.52 -23.77
N ASN A 123 -4.27 -4.74 -24.31
CA ASN A 123 -4.35 -4.19 -25.67
C ASN A 123 -3.79 -5.10 -26.78
N ASN A 124 -3.22 -6.26 -26.46
CA ASN A 124 -2.59 -7.14 -27.47
C ASN A 124 -3.38 -8.43 -27.79
N GLU A 125 -4.53 -8.67 -27.15
CA GLU A 125 -5.31 -9.91 -27.34
C GLU A 125 -6.57 -9.73 -28.22
N THR A 126 -6.84 -8.53 -28.74
CA THR A 126 -7.93 -8.31 -29.72
C THR A 126 -7.49 -8.42 -31.18
N ASN A 127 -6.22 -8.74 -31.46
CA ASN A 127 -5.69 -8.93 -32.82
C ASN A 127 -4.77 -10.17 -32.93
N SER A 128 -5.25 -11.35 -32.51
CA SER A 128 -4.67 -12.63 -32.94
C SER A 128 -5.75 -13.66 -33.20
#